data_AF-A0A7S4RKA6-F1
#
_entry.id   AF-A0A7S4RKA6-F1
#
_cell.length_a   1.000
_cell.length_b   1.000
_cell.length_c   1.000
_cell.angle_alpha   90.00
_cell.angle_beta   90.00
_cell.angle_gamma   90.00
#
_symmetry.space_group_name_H-M   'P 1'
#
loop_
_entity.id
_entity.type
_entity.pdbx_description
1 polymer ?
#
loop_
_entity_poly.entity_id
_entity_poly.type
_entity_poly.pdbx_seq_one_letter_code
_entity_poly.pdbx_strand_id
1 'polypeptide(L)'
;QGPGPPRRAAAWASGRCPPLGPLVAAMVSPERPARGPAPASLPGRCLFGSPPGRACAAAAAAGASAGPEGDPCGPDQRETPAGTCKLAQSPPPHRLDKDKAPALAAAAKSGSEVALCLAGGRFLEAARGLPEGQCTEGCCSEADAIVILECMFSAAADTSRMSLGRRCLALGRNCSQPWMVGRQRQTQLFMRLVPDEELLGCISRQHFELLWDPRAGLRLKRLTQNGLLLDGTPVPWHTLAVPHGTHIGLCRADMEMPFLSFCVLLRGQASPALPPPPPPSRLPLPPPPSTEPRPAEDLCRPPEASAGAEGPVLACALVCTQLRGRDLRELPLEATRVEMSFDRQLVLGRQSPAGFIEGLLDKDHPRLSYISRSHVQIARLDRRPGLFEVTNLSGNPIMLGKRTLGKTEAGVVEMPAVVSFLAPAEGGCPGPLAGGQDVLLQVRLEPASSGAE
;
A
#
# COMPACT_ATOMS: atom_id res chain seq x y z
N GLN A 1 63.17 -38.79 -14.05
CA GLN A 1 61.92 -39.28 -13.43
C GLN A 1 61.30 -38.13 -12.65
N GLY A 2 60.13 -37.67 -13.07
CA GLY A 2 59.33 -36.63 -12.44
C GLY A 2 57.98 -36.61 -13.16
N PRO A 3 56.84 -36.77 -12.48
CA PRO A 3 55.57 -37.00 -13.16
C PRO A 3 54.98 -35.69 -13.66
N GLY A 4 54.66 -35.65 -14.95
CA GLY A 4 53.96 -34.54 -15.59
C GLY A 4 52.46 -34.50 -15.25
N PRO A 5 51.82 -33.34 -15.41
CA PRO A 5 50.40 -33.15 -15.07
C PRO A 5 49.48 -33.80 -16.12
N PRO A 6 48.31 -34.33 -15.71
CA PRO A 6 47.39 -34.96 -16.64
C PRO A 6 46.52 -33.93 -17.38
N ARG A 7 46.50 -34.06 -18.71
CA ARG A 7 45.46 -33.53 -19.59
C ARG A 7 44.15 -34.28 -19.34
N ARG A 8 43.03 -33.58 -19.20
CA ARG A 8 41.70 -34.17 -19.43
C ARG A 8 40.87 -33.32 -20.37
N ALA A 9 40.42 -34.00 -21.41
CA ALA A 9 39.59 -33.54 -22.50
C ALA A 9 38.10 -33.55 -22.12
N ALA A 10 37.35 -32.80 -22.92
CA ALA A 10 35.91 -32.74 -22.97
C ALA A 10 35.25 -34.07 -23.36
N ALA A 11 34.08 -34.31 -22.79
CA ALA A 11 32.86 -34.85 -23.42
C ALA A 11 31.86 -35.09 -22.28
N TRP A 12 30.60 -34.75 -22.47
CA TRP A 12 29.45 -35.57 -22.05
C TRP A 12 28.21 -35.01 -22.73
N ALA A 13 27.69 -35.79 -23.67
CA ALA A 13 26.41 -35.64 -24.31
C ALA A 13 25.41 -36.63 -23.67
N SER A 14 24.15 -36.20 -23.63
CA SER A 14 22.92 -37.02 -23.64
C SER A 14 22.74 -38.09 -22.56
N GLY A 15 21.79 -37.87 -21.65
CA GLY A 15 21.19 -38.89 -20.80
C GLY A 15 19.75 -38.55 -20.47
N ARG A 16 18.82 -39.40 -20.93
CA ARG A 16 17.35 -39.28 -20.84
C ARG A 16 16.87 -39.49 -19.38
N CYS A 17 15.85 -38.74 -18.96
CA CYS A 17 15.10 -39.01 -17.72
C CYS A 17 14.09 -40.15 -17.91
N PRO A 18 13.95 -41.10 -16.96
CA PRO A 18 12.83 -42.03 -16.92
C PRO A 18 11.61 -41.45 -16.15
N PRO A 19 10.39 -41.96 -16.41
CA PRO A 19 9.15 -41.41 -15.86
C PRO A 19 8.85 -41.90 -14.44
N LEU A 20 8.24 -41.03 -13.65
CA LEU A 20 7.69 -41.34 -12.32
C LEU A 20 6.33 -42.03 -12.44
N GLY A 21 6.18 -43.16 -11.75
CA GLY A 21 4.91 -43.85 -11.49
C GLY A 21 4.45 -43.66 -10.02
N PRO A 22 3.17 -43.92 -9.71
CA PRO A 22 2.48 -43.34 -8.57
C PRO A 22 2.52 -44.22 -7.32
N LEU A 23 2.51 -43.60 -6.13
CA LEU A 23 2.24 -44.30 -4.87
C LEU A 23 1.23 -43.52 -4.03
N VAL A 24 0.17 -44.24 -3.70
CA VAL A 24 -1.03 -43.83 -2.98
C VAL A 24 -0.79 -43.86 -1.47
N ALA A 25 -1.39 -42.86 -0.81
CA ALA A 25 -1.76 -42.65 0.59
C ALA A 25 -1.44 -43.69 1.69
N ALA A 26 -1.00 -43.18 2.85
CA ALA A 26 -1.50 -43.59 4.16
C ALA A 26 -1.38 -42.45 5.20
N MET A 27 -2.49 -42.20 5.89
CA MET A 27 -2.66 -41.30 7.04
C MET A 27 -1.90 -41.78 8.28
N VAL A 28 -1.32 -40.87 9.08
CA VAL A 28 -1.30 -40.95 10.57
C VAL A 28 -1.17 -39.53 11.16
N SER A 29 -2.11 -39.14 12.01
CA SER A 29 -2.09 -37.93 12.86
C SER A 29 -1.09 -38.06 14.01
N PRO A 30 -0.35 -37.00 14.41
CA PRO A 30 0.37 -37.01 15.68
C PRO A 30 -0.47 -36.45 16.83
N GLU A 31 -0.59 -37.26 17.88
CA GLU A 31 -1.20 -36.95 19.18
C GLU A 31 -0.45 -35.86 19.95
N ARG A 32 -1.22 -35.12 20.78
CA ARG A 32 -0.74 -34.13 21.76
C ARG A 32 -0.07 -34.83 22.96
N PRO A 33 1.08 -34.34 23.46
CA PRO A 33 1.56 -34.76 24.77
C PRO A 33 0.87 -34.00 25.92
N ALA A 34 0.60 -34.76 26.98
CA ALA A 34 -0.17 -34.41 28.16
C ALA A 34 0.53 -33.41 29.10
N ARG A 35 -0.30 -32.70 29.88
CA ARG A 35 0.05 -31.78 30.97
C ARG A 35 0.80 -32.50 32.10
N GLY A 36 1.96 -31.97 32.49
CA GLY A 36 2.64 -32.30 33.74
C GLY A 36 2.22 -31.39 34.91
N PRO A 37 2.35 -31.84 36.17
CA PRO A 37 1.78 -31.19 37.35
C PRO A 37 2.62 -30.03 37.90
N ALA A 38 1.92 -29.08 38.53
CA ALA A 38 2.49 -27.90 39.20
C ALA A 38 3.28 -28.28 40.47
N PRO A 39 4.42 -27.61 40.75
CA PRO A 39 5.10 -27.75 42.02
C PRO A 39 4.61 -26.75 43.08
N ALA A 40 4.75 -27.20 44.32
CA ALA A 40 4.19 -26.69 45.54
C ALA A 40 4.73 -25.35 46.04
N SER A 41 3.86 -24.67 46.78
CA SER A 41 4.09 -23.53 47.66
C SER A 41 5.01 -23.85 48.84
N LEU A 42 5.92 -22.92 49.16
CA LEU A 42 6.48 -22.76 50.51
C LEU A 42 6.55 -21.27 50.90
N PRO A 43 6.46 -20.95 52.21
CA PRO A 43 6.19 -19.60 52.73
C PRO A 43 7.46 -18.84 53.09
N GLY A 44 7.45 -17.51 52.96
CA GLY A 44 8.60 -16.67 53.26
C GLY A 44 8.24 -15.24 53.68
N ARG A 45 8.03 -15.08 54.98
CA ARG A 45 8.37 -13.93 55.86
C ARG A 45 8.18 -12.50 55.35
N CYS A 46 7.23 -11.82 56.00
CA CYS A 46 7.21 -10.39 56.27
C CYS A 46 8.43 -9.96 57.11
N LEU A 47 8.96 -8.75 56.88
CA LEU A 47 9.43 -7.77 57.90
C LEU A 47 10.02 -6.52 57.20
N PHE A 48 9.93 -5.38 57.91
CA PHE A 48 10.39 -4.00 57.59
C PHE A 48 9.51 -3.22 56.62
N GLY A 49 9.02 -2.01 56.92
CA GLY A 49 9.26 -1.09 58.04
C GLY A 49 8.91 0.31 57.54
N SER A 50 7.82 0.89 58.03
CA SER A 50 7.41 2.27 57.73
C SER A 50 8.26 3.27 58.52
N PRO A 51 8.50 4.48 57.99
CA PRO A 51 8.66 5.67 58.81
C PRO A 51 7.46 6.64 58.66
N PRO A 52 7.07 7.37 59.73
CA PRO A 52 5.95 8.30 59.72
C PRO A 52 6.39 9.76 59.49
N GLY A 53 5.43 10.58 59.05
CA GLY A 53 5.38 12.00 59.39
C GLY A 53 5.36 12.97 58.22
N ARG A 54 4.21 13.61 57.98
CA ARG A 54 3.93 14.96 58.53
C ARG A 54 2.56 15.45 58.06
N ALA A 55 1.80 15.95 59.03
CA ALA A 55 0.57 16.69 58.84
C ALA A 55 0.85 18.10 58.27
N CYS A 56 -0.06 18.58 57.42
CA CYS A 56 -0.40 19.99 57.31
C CYS A 56 -1.92 20.10 57.26
N ALA A 57 -2.48 20.85 58.21
CA ALA A 57 -3.88 21.23 58.32
C ALA A 57 -4.05 22.72 57.95
N ALA A 58 -5.30 23.09 57.67
CA ALA A 58 -5.82 24.44 57.42
C ALA A 58 -5.43 25.07 56.06
N ALA A 59 -6.27 25.83 55.35
CA ALA A 59 -7.35 26.72 55.80
C ALA A 59 -8.52 26.86 54.78
N ALA A 60 -9.62 27.43 55.26
CA ALA A 60 -10.92 27.67 54.62
C ALA A 60 -11.01 28.97 53.78
N ALA A 61 -11.99 29.02 52.85
CA ALA A 61 -12.86 30.16 52.47
C ALA A 61 -13.71 29.71 51.25
N ALA A 62 -15.04 29.53 51.34
CA ALA A 62 -16.10 30.55 51.33
C ALA A 62 -16.12 31.41 50.05
N GLY A 63 -17.20 31.30 49.26
CA GLY A 63 -17.49 32.18 48.12
C GLY A 63 -18.66 31.68 47.27
N ALA A 64 -19.87 32.16 47.59
CA ALA A 64 -21.10 31.98 46.83
C ALA A 64 -21.34 33.16 45.88
N SER A 65 -21.91 32.90 44.70
CA SER A 65 -22.77 33.83 43.90
C SER A 65 -23.26 33.06 42.67
N ALA A 66 -24.54 32.69 42.60
CA ALA A 66 -25.66 33.46 42.01
C ALA A 66 -25.61 33.55 40.47
N GLY A 67 -26.68 33.05 39.82
CA GLY A 67 -26.93 33.12 38.36
C GLY A 67 -27.26 34.55 37.86
N PRO A 68 -27.89 34.74 36.68
CA PRO A 68 -29.14 34.08 36.32
C PRO A 68 -29.35 33.71 34.83
N GLU A 69 -30.55 33.16 34.63
CA GLU A 69 -31.37 32.80 33.47
C GLU A 69 -31.31 33.68 32.20
N GLY A 70 -31.64 33.05 31.07
CA GLY A 70 -31.99 33.70 29.80
C GLY A 70 -32.33 32.71 28.68
N ASP A 71 -33.56 32.20 28.66
CA ASP A 71 -34.29 31.60 27.51
C ASP A 71 -35.19 32.70 26.87
N PRO A 72 -36.02 32.46 25.83
CA PRO A 72 -35.76 31.96 24.47
C PRO A 72 -36.50 32.84 23.39
N CYS A 73 -36.34 32.54 22.09
CA CYS A 73 -37.22 32.87 20.91
C CYS A 73 -36.33 32.86 19.65
N GLY A 74 -36.65 32.38 18.46
CA GLY A 74 -37.89 31.98 17.77
C GLY A 74 -37.56 31.95 16.24
N PRO A 75 -38.43 31.40 15.39
CA PRO A 75 -38.08 30.79 14.08
C PRO A 75 -38.45 31.63 12.84
N ASP A 76 -37.89 31.30 11.66
CA ASP A 76 -38.54 31.43 10.33
C ASP A 76 -37.61 30.89 9.23
N GLN A 77 -37.90 29.74 8.59
CA GLN A 77 -38.65 29.59 7.34
C GLN A 77 -38.17 30.47 6.16
N ARG A 78 -37.59 29.83 5.14
CA ARG A 78 -37.96 30.06 3.73
C ARG A 78 -37.46 28.94 2.81
N GLU A 79 -38.42 28.34 2.12
CA GLU A 79 -38.29 27.31 1.10
C GLU A 79 -38.11 27.87 -0.32
N THR A 80 -37.48 27.05 -1.19
CA THR A 80 -37.65 26.88 -2.66
C THR A 80 -37.10 27.91 -3.68
N PRO A 81 -36.90 27.55 -4.98
CA PRO A 81 -36.68 26.22 -5.60
C PRO A 81 -35.57 26.11 -6.69
N ALA A 82 -35.17 24.84 -6.90
CA ALA A 82 -34.82 24.12 -8.14
C ALA A 82 -34.42 24.86 -9.44
N GLY A 83 -33.20 24.54 -9.93
CA GLY A 83 -32.80 24.66 -11.32
C GLY A 83 -32.28 23.32 -11.85
N THR A 84 -32.95 22.77 -12.86
CA THR A 84 -32.59 21.49 -13.50
C THR A 84 -31.51 21.69 -14.56
N CYS A 85 -30.47 20.83 -14.57
CA CYS A 85 -29.49 20.74 -15.65
C CYS A 85 -29.24 19.27 -16.04
N LYS A 86 -29.29 19.02 -17.35
CA LYS A 86 -29.25 17.72 -18.02
C LYS A 86 -27.87 17.06 -17.91
N LEU A 87 -27.86 15.77 -17.53
CA LEU A 87 -26.69 14.89 -17.62
C LEU A 87 -26.42 14.47 -19.08
N ALA A 88 -25.15 14.56 -19.47
CA ALA A 88 -24.57 13.82 -20.59
C ALA A 88 -24.00 12.48 -20.07
N GLN A 89 -24.29 11.39 -20.78
CA GLN A 89 -23.87 10.03 -20.43
C GLN A 89 -22.41 9.78 -20.83
N SER A 90 -21.66 9.11 -19.95
CA SER A 90 -20.30 8.61 -20.21
C SER A 90 -20.29 7.07 -20.27
N PRO A 91 -19.38 6.43 -21.01
CA PRO A 91 -19.41 4.99 -21.33
C PRO A 91 -18.83 4.10 -20.20
N PRO A 92 -19.13 2.78 -20.19
CA PRO A 92 -18.74 1.86 -19.12
C PRO A 92 -17.26 1.39 -19.21
N PRO A 93 -16.64 0.99 -18.09
CA PRO A 93 -15.25 0.49 -18.05
C PRO A 93 -15.13 -1.01 -18.37
N HIS A 94 -14.00 -1.35 -19.01
CA HIS A 94 -13.62 -2.68 -19.49
C HIS A 94 -13.23 -3.65 -18.37
N ARG A 95 -13.73 -4.90 -18.44
CA ARG A 95 -13.25 -6.07 -17.67
C ARG A 95 -11.90 -6.56 -18.19
N LEU A 96 -10.99 -6.94 -17.29
CA LEU A 96 -9.72 -7.62 -17.59
C LEU A 96 -9.92 -9.14 -17.54
N ASP A 97 -9.65 -9.80 -18.65
CA ASP A 97 -9.65 -11.26 -18.82
C ASP A 97 -8.51 -11.94 -18.06
N LYS A 98 -8.81 -13.12 -17.52
CA LYS A 98 -7.95 -13.90 -16.61
C LYS A 98 -6.90 -14.78 -17.32
N ASP A 99 -6.83 -14.74 -18.65
CA ASP A 99 -5.99 -15.66 -19.43
C ASP A 99 -4.93 -14.90 -20.25
N LYS A 100 -3.91 -14.34 -19.59
CA LYS A 100 -2.68 -13.91 -20.28
C LYS A 100 -1.42 -14.17 -19.44
N ALA A 101 -0.82 -15.33 -19.66
CA ALA A 101 0.64 -15.51 -19.65
C ALA A 101 0.98 -16.22 -20.97
N PRO A 102 1.77 -15.59 -21.87
CA PRO A 102 3.17 -15.22 -21.62
C PRO A 102 3.56 -13.83 -22.21
N ALA A 103 3.86 -12.83 -21.38
CA ALA A 103 4.15 -11.46 -21.84
C ALA A 103 5.63 -11.00 -21.69
N LEU A 104 6.50 -11.78 -21.06
CA LEU A 104 7.87 -11.33 -20.76
C LEU A 104 8.79 -11.22 -21.99
N ALA A 105 8.52 -11.98 -23.06
CA ALA A 105 9.26 -11.86 -24.32
C ALA A 105 8.82 -10.67 -25.21
N ALA A 106 7.60 -10.14 -25.00
CA ALA A 106 7.06 -9.04 -25.81
C ALA A 106 7.44 -7.65 -25.27
N ALA A 107 7.75 -7.54 -23.97
CA ALA A 107 8.12 -6.27 -23.32
C ALA A 107 9.48 -5.70 -23.80
N ALA A 108 10.32 -6.47 -24.48
CA ALA A 108 11.61 -6.00 -25.01
C ALA A 108 11.47 -4.94 -26.12
N LYS A 109 10.29 -4.80 -26.75
CA LYS A 109 10.10 -3.84 -27.86
C LYS A 109 9.71 -2.42 -27.42
N SER A 110 9.19 -2.22 -26.19
CA SER A 110 8.76 -0.89 -25.71
C SER A 110 9.88 -0.04 -25.11
N GLY A 111 11.04 -0.63 -24.77
CA GLY A 111 12.21 0.11 -24.26
C GLY A 111 12.83 1.08 -25.27
N SER A 112 12.44 0.99 -26.55
CA SER A 112 12.94 1.86 -27.63
C SER A 112 12.51 3.32 -27.47
N GLU A 113 11.29 3.58 -26.99
CA GLU A 113 10.73 4.95 -26.98
C GLU A 113 11.41 5.84 -25.94
N VAL A 114 11.66 5.33 -24.73
CA VAL A 114 12.32 6.11 -23.66
C VAL A 114 13.82 6.26 -23.90
N ALA A 115 14.47 5.23 -24.45
CA ALA A 115 15.86 5.36 -24.88
C ALA A 115 16.03 6.44 -25.96
N LEU A 116 15.10 6.51 -26.93
CA LEU A 116 15.05 7.59 -27.91
C LEU A 116 14.75 8.96 -27.27
N CYS A 117 13.80 9.04 -26.33
CA CYS A 117 13.47 10.27 -25.63
C CYS A 117 14.64 10.80 -24.77
N LEU A 118 15.43 9.91 -24.17
CA LEU A 118 16.64 10.27 -23.41
C LEU A 118 17.76 10.74 -24.34
N ALA A 119 17.94 10.10 -25.50
CA ALA A 119 18.92 10.51 -26.50
C ALA A 119 18.57 11.87 -27.15
N GLY A 120 17.27 12.17 -27.31
CA GLY A 120 16.78 13.40 -27.92
C GLY A 120 16.48 14.55 -26.96
N GLY A 121 16.74 14.41 -25.66
CA GLY A 121 16.45 15.44 -24.65
C GLY A 121 14.95 15.68 -24.37
N ARG A 122 14.03 15.08 -25.13
CA ARG A 122 12.57 15.25 -25.00
C ARG A 122 11.99 14.60 -23.74
N PHE A 123 12.71 13.67 -23.13
CA PHE A 123 12.31 13.07 -21.85
C PHE A 123 12.13 14.12 -20.74
N LEU A 124 13.02 15.12 -20.69
CA LEU A 124 12.99 16.19 -19.66
C LEU A 124 11.73 17.05 -19.73
N GLU A 125 11.17 17.23 -20.91
CA GLU A 125 9.97 18.05 -21.05
C GLU A 125 8.73 17.34 -20.51
N ALA A 126 8.66 16.01 -20.68
CA ALA A 126 7.63 15.16 -20.10
C ALA A 126 7.84 14.87 -18.61
N ALA A 127 9.08 15.00 -18.13
CA ALA A 127 9.48 14.72 -16.76
C ALA A 127 9.36 15.94 -15.82
N ARG A 128 9.15 17.15 -16.35
CA ARG A 128 8.82 18.42 -15.64
C ARG A 128 7.64 18.39 -14.66
N GLY A 129 6.94 17.27 -14.56
CA GLY A 129 5.88 17.02 -13.58
C GLY A 129 6.05 15.71 -12.80
N LEU A 130 7.23 15.11 -12.78
CA LEU A 130 7.52 13.92 -11.97
C LEU A 130 7.42 14.27 -10.48
N PRO A 131 6.81 13.42 -9.65
CA PRO A 131 6.86 13.60 -8.20
C PRO A 131 8.31 13.48 -7.74
N GLU A 132 8.82 14.51 -7.05
CA GLU A 132 10.18 14.54 -6.54
C GLU A 132 10.47 13.31 -5.67
N GLY A 133 11.35 12.45 -6.18
CA GLY A 133 11.87 11.31 -5.44
C GLY A 133 12.89 11.78 -4.41
N GLN A 134 12.43 12.00 -3.18
CA GLN A 134 13.24 11.81 -1.97
C GLN A 134 14.50 12.65 -1.76
N CYS A 135 14.61 13.83 -2.37
CA CYS A 135 15.46 14.87 -1.80
C CYS A 135 14.68 15.54 -0.68
N THR A 136 14.88 15.11 0.56
CA THR A 136 14.49 15.93 1.71
C THR A 136 15.29 17.21 1.61
N GLU A 137 14.61 18.31 1.24
CA GLU A 137 15.15 19.67 1.12
C GLU A 137 15.90 19.99 -0.20
N GLY A 138 15.15 20.36 -1.24
CA GLY A 138 15.47 21.49 -2.12
C GLY A 138 16.70 21.46 -3.04
N CYS A 139 17.41 20.33 -3.24
CA CYS A 139 18.76 20.39 -3.87
C CYS A 139 18.93 19.75 -5.27
N CYS A 140 17.92 19.16 -5.88
CA CYS A 140 18.09 18.52 -7.20
C CYS A 140 17.18 19.14 -8.24
N SER A 141 17.75 19.90 -9.18
CA SER A 141 17.06 20.20 -10.41
C SER A 141 16.89 18.90 -11.20
N GLU A 142 15.77 18.75 -11.89
CA GLU A 142 15.47 17.58 -12.71
C GLU A 142 16.49 17.33 -13.84
N ALA A 143 17.23 18.38 -14.23
CA ALA A 143 18.35 18.30 -15.15
C ALA A 143 19.49 17.40 -14.62
N ASP A 144 19.55 17.15 -13.31
CA ASP A 144 20.60 16.40 -12.63
C ASP A 144 20.24 14.93 -12.36
N ALA A 145 19.08 14.44 -12.83
CA ALA A 145 18.70 13.04 -12.71
C ALA A 145 19.69 12.13 -13.47
N ILE A 146 20.42 11.27 -12.74
CA ILE A 146 21.33 10.28 -13.33
C ILE A 146 20.59 8.99 -13.60
N VAL A 147 19.75 8.55 -12.66
CA VAL A 147 19.16 7.22 -12.70
C VAL A 147 17.66 7.38 -12.80
N ILE A 148 17.07 6.72 -13.78
CA ILE A 148 15.62 6.64 -13.94
C ILE A 148 15.24 5.16 -13.84
N LEU A 149 14.29 4.85 -12.97
CA LEU A 149 13.63 3.55 -12.95
C LEU A 149 12.30 3.67 -13.68
N GLU A 150 12.23 3.16 -14.90
CA GLU A 150 11.00 3.13 -15.67
C GLU A 150 10.23 1.84 -15.39
N CYS A 151 8.99 1.93 -14.93
CA CYS A 151 8.14 0.76 -14.78
C CYS A 151 7.72 0.22 -16.16
N MET A 152 8.27 -0.93 -16.54
CA MET A 152 7.98 -1.61 -17.81
C MET A 152 6.79 -2.54 -17.70
N PHE A 153 6.59 -3.15 -16.54
CA PHE A 153 5.53 -4.12 -16.30
C PHE A 153 4.95 -3.94 -14.90
N SER A 154 3.62 -3.99 -14.82
CA SER A 154 2.88 -4.18 -13.58
C SER A 154 1.76 -5.18 -13.83
N ALA A 155 1.58 -6.12 -12.90
CA ALA A 155 0.47 -7.07 -12.93
C ALA A 155 -0.89 -6.40 -12.60
N ALA A 156 -0.87 -5.26 -11.92
CA ALA A 156 -2.08 -4.59 -11.40
C ALA A 156 -2.43 -3.29 -12.13
N ALA A 157 -1.58 -2.81 -13.05
CA ALA A 157 -1.82 -1.59 -13.82
C ALA A 157 -1.28 -1.71 -15.25
N ASP A 158 -2.00 -1.12 -16.20
CA ASP A 158 -1.56 -1.05 -17.59
C ASP A 158 -0.55 0.09 -17.78
N THR A 159 0.74 -0.26 -17.72
CA THR A 159 1.86 0.68 -17.85
C THR A 159 1.91 1.37 -19.21
N SER A 160 1.32 0.78 -20.25
CA SER A 160 1.30 1.34 -21.61
C SER A 160 0.43 2.59 -21.71
N ARG A 161 -0.61 2.68 -20.87
CA ARG A 161 -1.54 3.82 -20.82
C ARG A 161 -1.09 4.91 -19.85
N MET A 162 -0.01 4.69 -19.12
CA MET A 162 0.55 5.65 -18.17
C MET A 162 1.55 6.56 -18.85
N SER A 163 1.46 7.86 -18.59
CA SER A 163 2.53 8.80 -18.97
C SER A 163 3.83 8.46 -18.25
N LEU A 164 4.96 8.85 -18.85
CA LEU A 164 6.30 8.65 -18.26
C LEU A 164 6.39 9.23 -16.85
N GLY A 165 5.88 10.45 -16.65
CA GLY A 165 5.77 11.11 -15.36
C GLY A 165 5.03 10.31 -14.28
N ARG A 166 4.20 9.34 -14.68
CA ARG A 166 3.42 8.51 -13.76
C ARG A 166 4.01 7.14 -13.51
N ARG A 167 4.90 6.65 -14.38
CA ARG A 167 5.50 5.31 -14.30
C ARG A 167 7.01 5.29 -14.05
N CYS A 168 7.66 6.45 -14.10
CA CYS A 168 9.09 6.58 -13.84
C CYS A 168 9.38 7.09 -12.42
N LEU A 169 10.52 6.67 -11.87
CA LEU A 169 11.14 7.25 -10.67
C LEU A 169 12.49 7.82 -11.07
N ALA A 170 12.64 9.15 -10.98
CA ALA A 170 13.91 9.83 -11.24
C ALA A 170 14.71 10.01 -9.94
N LEU A 171 16.02 9.74 -9.99
CA LEU A 171 16.95 9.84 -8.88
C LEU A 171 18.11 10.78 -9.25
N GLY A 172 18.24 11.86 -8.48
CA GLY A 172 19.16 12.98 -8.73
C GLY A 172 20.61 12.75 -8.25
N ARG A 173 21.59 13.26 -9.01
CA ARG A 173 23.05 13.14 -8.76
C ARG A 173 23.51 13.65 -7.40
N ASN A 174 22.83 14.64 -6.84
CA ASN A 174 23.35 15.41 -5.69
C ASN A 174 23.08 14.74 -4.34
N CYS A 175 22.65 13.48 -4.35
CA CYS A 175 22.46 12.70 -3.14
C CYS A 175 23.78 12.01 -2.79
N SER A 176 24.49 12.50 -1.77
CA SER A 176 25.58 11.74 -1.13
C SER A 176 25.09 10.46 -0.45
N GLN A 177 23.77 10.33 -0.28
CA GLN A 177 23.12 9.20 0.37
C GLN A 177 22.58 8.19 -0.65
N PRO A 178 22.56 6.89 -0.31
CA PRO A 178 21.89 5.88 -1.11
C PRO A 178 20.40 6.21 -1.32
N TRP A 179 19.89 5.97 -2.53
CA TRP A 179 18.47 6.12 -2.82
C TRP A 179 17.71 4.91 -2.31
N MET A 180 16.89 5.13 -1.30
CA MET A 180 16.04 4.09 -0.73
C MET A 180 14.78 3.93 -1.58
N VAL A 181 14.52 2.73 -2.10
CA VAL A 181 13.34 2.44 -2.92
C VAL A 181 12.42 1.47 -2.17
N GLY A 182 11.18 1.86 -1.93
CA GLY A 182 10.17 1.03 -1.27
C GLY A 182 8.89 1.80 -0.93
N ARG A 183 7.86 1.08 -0.45
CA ARG A 183 6.51 1.65 -0.29
C ARG A 183 6.43 2.84 0.66
N GLN A 184 7.34 2.95 1.63
CA GLN A 184 7.34 4.06 2.61
C GLN A 184 7.87 5.35 1.99
N ARG A 185 8.72 5.21 0.99
CA ARG A 185 9.53 6.27 0.42
C ARG A 185 8.92 6.83 -0.86
N GLN A 186 8.32 5.96 -1.68
CA GLN A 186 7.62 6.34 -2.92
C GLN A 186 6.16 5.85 -2.88
N THR A 187 5.44 6.12 -1.80
CA THR A 187 4.08 5.60 -1.57
C THR A 187 3.14 5.87 -2.75
N GLN A 188 3.11 7.12 -3.23
CA GLN A 188 2.24 7.53 -4.35
C GLN A 188 2.58 6.84 -5.67
N LEU A 189 3.85 6.54 -5.92
CA LEU A 189 4.28 5.82 -7.11
C LEU A 189 3.79 4.36 -7.03
N PHE A 190 4.05 3.68 -5.92
CA PHE A 190 3.69 2.28 -5.76
C PHE A 190 2.18 2.06 -5.70
N MET A 191 1.41 2.92 -5.02
CA MET A 191 -0.06 2.84 -5.04
C MET A 191 -0.64 2.99 -6.45
N ARG A 192 0.04 3.74 -7.32
CA ARG A 192 -0.39 3.93 -8.71
C ARG A 192 0.01 2.78 -9.61
N LEU A 193 1.23 2.29 -9.46
CA LEU A 193 1.75 1.17 -10.25
C LEU A 193 1.14 -0.16 -9.80
N VAL A 194 0.82 -0.30 -8.53
CA VAL A 194 0.29 -1.53 -7.91
C VAL A 194 -0.91 -1.12 -7.03
N PRO A 195 -2.08 -0.88 -7.63
CA PRO A 195 -3.29 -0.50 -6.88
C PRO A 195 -3.85 -1.64 -6.02
N ASP A 196 -3.46 -2.89 -6.31
CA ASP A 196 -3.81 -4.06 -5.51
C ASP A 196 -3.11 -4.02 -4.13
N GLU A 197 -3.88 -3.97 -3.05
CA GLU A 197 -3.35 -3.85 -1.67
C GLU A 197 -2.52 -5.06 -1.23
N GLU A 198 -2.83 -6.27 -1.72
CA GLU A 198 -2.09 -7.47 -1.38
C GLU A 198 -0.69 -7.45 -2.02
N LEU A 199 -0.63 -7.13 -3.32
CA LEU A 199 0.63 -6.96 -4.04
C LEU A 199 1.44 -5.77 -3.51
N LEU A 200 0.78 -4.68 -3.15
CA LEU A 200 1.42 -3.53 -2.50
C LEU A 200 1.98 -3.90 -1.11
N GLY A 201 1.28 -4.78 -0.38
CA GLY A 201 1.73 -5.41 0.86
C GLY A 201 3.05 -6.16 0.71
N CYS A 202 3.29 -6.75 -0.46
CA CYS A 202 4.53 -7.45 -0.83
C CYS A 202 5.70 -6.50 -1.12
N ILE A 203 5.45 -5.19 -1.26
CA ILE A 203 6.53 -4.21 -1.38
C ILE A 203 6.94 -3.76 0.03
N SER A 204 8.10 -4.21 0.49
CA SER A 204 8.70 -3.75 1.74
C SER A 204 8.82 -2.22 1.84
N ARG A 205 8.77 -1.69 3.07
CA ARG A 205 8.90 -0.25 3.36
C ARG A 205 10.19 0.34 2.75
N GLN A 206 11.27 -0.42 2.87
CA GLN A 206 12.54 -0.24 2.21
C GLN A 206 12.84 -1.55 1.49
N HIS A 207 12.67 -1.57 0.16
CA HIS A 207 12.73 -2.79 -0.63
C HIS A 207 14.16 -3.06 -1.10
N PHE A 208 14.79 -2.05 -1.66
CA PHE A 208 16.20 -2.06 -2.04
C PHE A 208 16.77 -0.64 -1.94
N GLU A 209 18.10 -0.54 -1.95
CA GLU A 209 18.81 0.72 -2.08
C GLU A 209 19.63 0.74 -3.35
N LEU A 210 19.73 1.92 -3.95
CA LEU A 210 20.61 2.21 -5.08
C LEU A 210 21.71 3.17 -4.63
N LEU A 211 22.96 2.83 -4.91
CA LEU A 211 24.13 3.64 -4.59
C LEU A 211 24.83 3.99 -5.89
N TRP A 212 25.07 5.29 -6.11
CA TRP A 212 25.89 5.74 -7.23
C TRP A 212 27.34 5.92 -6.78
N ASP A 213 28.24 5.17 -7.41
CA ASP A 213 29.68 5.32 -7.25
C ASP A 213 30.25 5.93 -8.55
N PRO A 214 30.93 7.08 -8.50
CA PRO A 214 31.54 7.68 -9.69
C PRO A 214 32.55 6.77 -10.42
N ARG A 215 33.17 5.81 -9.71
CA ARG A 215 34.16 4.88 -10.27
C ARG A 215 33.54 3.54 -10.65
N ALA A 216 32.63 3.03 -9.82
CA ALA A 216 32.03 1.70 -10.02
C ALA A 216 30.66 1.72 -10.73
N GLY A 217 30.08 2.89 -10.95
CA GLY A 217 28.75 3.05 -11.53
C GLY A 217 27.61 2.84 -10.53
N LEU A 218 26.42 2.52 -11.04
CA LEU A 218 25.26 2.25 -10.20
C LEU A 218 25.39 0.86 -9.54
N ARG A 219 25.08 0.82 -8.26
CA ARG A 219 25.06 -0.41 -7.46
C ARG A 219 23.71 -0.58 -6.77
N LEU A 220 23.26 -1.81 -6.63
CA LEU A 220 22.02 -2.17 -5.96
C LEU A 220 22.31 -3.08 -4.79
N LYS A 221 21.66 -2.82 -3.66
CA LYS A 221 21.68 -3.71 -2.49
C LYS A 221 20.25 -4.03 -2.07
N ARG A 222 20.01 -5.32 -1.88
CA ARG A 222 18.73 -5.84 -1.41
C ARG A 222 18.55 -5.54 0.08
N LEU A 223 17.37 -5.03 0.45
CA LEU A 223 16.97 -4.77 1.84
C LEU A 223 15.73 -5.56 2.26
N THR A 224 14.99 -6.10 1.30
CA THR A 224 13.77 -6.87 1.50
C THR A 224 14.01 -8.35 1.75
N GLN A 225 13.12 -8.99 2.51
CA GLN A 225 13.03 -10.45 2.58
C GLN A 225 12.32 -11.05 1.35
N ASN A 226 11.41 -10.29 0.72
CA ASN A 226 10.71 -10.73 -0.49
C ASN A 226 11.66 -10.87 -1.69
N GLY A 227 11.21 -11.55 -2.74
CA GLY A 227 12.02 -11.80 -3.93
C GLY A 227 12.34 -10.50 -4.67
N LEU A 228 13.62 -10.34 -5.04
CA LEU A 228 14.11 -9.25 -5.88
C LEU A 228 14.95 -9.89 -6.98
N LEU A 229 14.64 -9.59 -8.23
CA LEU A 229 15.33 -10.11 -9.41
C LEU A 229 16.10 -8.99 -10.12
N LEU A 230 17.24 -9.33 -10.68
CA LEU A 230 18.03 -8.50 -11.59
C LEU A 230 18.24 -9.29 -12.88
N ASP A 231 17.65 -8.82 -13.98
CA ASP A 231 17.61 -9.53 -15.28
C ASP A 231 17.11 -10.98 -15.14
N GLY A 232 16.07 -11.17 -14.32
CA GLY A 232 15.47 -12.48 -14.04
C GLY A 232 16.24 -13.33 -13.01
N THR A 233 17.41 -12.88 -12.54
CA THR A 233 18.23 -13.62 -11.58
C THR A 233 18.00 -13.11 -10.15
N PRO A 234 17.78 -13.99 -9.15
CA PRO A 234 17.61 -13.56 -7.76
C PRO A 234 18.80 -12.77 -7.22
N VAL A 235 18.51 -11.62 -6.61
CA VAL A 235 19.51 -10.72 -6.03
C VAL A 235 19.95 -11.24 -4.65
N PRO A 236 21.26 -11.43 -4.42
CA PRO A 236 21.80 -11.82 -3.12
C PRO A 236 21.79 -10.64 -2.12
N TRP A 237 22.14 -10.90 -0.86
CA TRP A 237 22.17 -9.86 0.18
C TRP A 237 23.33 -8.87 0.08
N HIS A 238 24.33 -9.15 -0.76
CA HIS A 238 25.45 -8.25 -1.02
C HIS A 238 25.15 -7.30 -2.19
N THR A 239 25.94 -6.25 -2.30
CA THR A 239 25.75 -5.21 -3.32
C THR A 239 26.22 -5.67 -4.70
N LEU A 240 25.33 -5.60 -5.70
CA LEU A 240 25.61 -5.89 -7.11
C LEU A 240 25.77 -4.61 -7.94
N ALA A 241 26.51 -4.70 -9.05
CA ALA A 241 26.54 -3.64 -10.06
C ALA A 241 25.28 -3.70 -10.92
N VAL A 242 24.76 -2.53 -11.32
CA VAL A 242 23.56 -2.40 -12.14
C VAL A 242 23.89 -1.60 -13.40
N PRO A 243 24.13 -2.28 -14.52
CA PRO A 243 24.32 -1.65 -15.82
C PRO A 243 23.10 -0.84 -16.28
N HIS A 244 23.33 0.03 -17.27
CA HIS A 244 22.24 0.65 -18.03
C HIS A 244 21.44 -0.43 -18.77
N GLY A 245 20.11 -0.29 -18.77
CA GLY A 245 19.18 -1.21 -19.41
C GLY A 245 18.82 -2.44 -18.59
N THR A 246 19.38 -2.62 -17.39
CA THR A 246 19.08 -3.75 -16.51
C THR A 246 17.64 -3.69 -15.97
N HIS A 247 17.01 -4.85 -15.85
CA HIS A 247 15.65 -5.02 -15.35
C HIS A 247 15.65 -5.42 -13.87
N ILE A 248 14.99 -4.63 -13.02
CA ILE A 248 14.76 -4.94 -11.60
C ILE A 248 13.33 -5.43 -11.43
N GLY A 249 13.14 -6.69 -11.05
CA GLY A 249 11.83 -7.31 -10.82
C GLY A 249 11.53 -7.50 -9.33
N LEU A 250 10.32 -7.15 -8.89
CA LEU A 250 9.83 -7.41 -7.54
C LEU A 250 8.90 -8.62 -7.58
N CYS A 251 9.19 -9.61 -6.73
CA CYS A 251 8.43 -10.85 -6.64
C CYS A 251 7.77 -10.99 -5.27
N ARG A 252 6.68 -11.76 -5.24
CA ARG A 252 6.16 -12.29 -3.98
C ARG A 252 7.05 -13.44 -3.51
N ALA A 253 6.97 -13.79 -2.23
CA ALA A 253 7.76 -14.89 -1.67
C ALA A 253 7.41 -16.26 -2.30
N ASP A 254 6.19 -16.39 -2.81
CA ASP A 254 5.59 -17.59 -3.40
C ASP A 254 5.62 -17.60 -4.94
N MET A 255 6.17 -16.57 -5.59
CA MET A 255 6.16 -16.43 -7.04
C MET A 255 7.57 -16.27 -7.61
N GLU A 256 7.89 -17.06 -8.63
CA GLU A 256 9.13 -16.91 -9.39
C GLU A 256 9.08 -15.71 -10.35
N MET A 257 7.87 -15.29 -10.73
CA MET A 257 7.64 -14.23 -11.69
C MET A 257 7.42 -12.87 -11.01
N PRO A 258 8.06 -11.80 -11.51
CA PRO A 258 7.88 -10.47 -10.94
C PRO A 258 6.48 -9.95 -11.23
N PHE A 259 5.82 -9.35 -10.25
CA PHE A 259 4.54 -8.66 -10.43
C PHE A 259 4.73 -7.17 -10.77
N LEU A 260 5.95 -6.66 -10.59
CA LEU A 260 6.34 -5.30 -10.94
C LEU A 260 7.79 -5.31 -11.43
N SER A 261 8.07 -4.69 -12.57
CA SER A 261 9.43 -4.65 -13.14
C SER A 261 9.79 -3.25 -13.60
N PHE A 262 11.00 -2.82 -13.23
CA PHE A 262 11.60 -1.56 -13.65
C PHE A 262 12.75 -1.80 -14.63
N CYS A 263 12.92 -0.97 -15.64
CA CYS A 263 14.15 -0.85 -16.42
C CYS A 263 14.97 0.32 -15.90
N VAL A 264 16.27 0.09 -15.72
CA VAL A 264 17.21 1.08 -15.19
C VAL A 264 17.83 1.86 -16.34
N LEU A 265 17.57 3.16 -16.39
CA LEU A 265 18.12 4.04 -17.41
C LEU A 265 19.11 5.00 -16.76
N LEU A 266 20.37 4.88 -17.15
CA LEU A 266 21.46 5.75 -16.72
C LEU A 266 21.69 6.87 -17.74
N ARG A 267 21.58 8.12 -17.30
CA ARG A 267 21.83 9.31 -18.11
C ARG A 267 23.32 9.52 -18.34
N GLY A 268 23.70 9.91 -19.55
CA GLY A 268 25.08 10.26 -19.90
C GLY A 268 25.97 9.07 -20.26
N GLN A 269 25.51 7.84 -20.06
CA GLN A 269 26.07 6.69 -20.76
C GLN A 269 25.31 6.55 -22.07
N ALA A 270 25.98 6.90 -23.18
CA ALA A 270 25.51 6.51 -24.49
C ALA A 270 25.34 5.00 -24.45
N SER A 271 24.10 4.52 -24.61
CA SER A 271 23.84 3.09 -24.78
C SER A 271 24.83 2.62 -25.85
N PRO A 272 25.71 1.65 -25.54
CA PRO A 272 26.71 1.20 -26.50
C PRO A 272 25.93 0.81 -27.74
N ALA A 273 26.07 1.61 -28.79
CA ALA A 273 25.26 1.47 -29.99
C ALA A 273 25.38 0.02 -30.41
N LEU A 274 24.29 -0.74 -30.27
CA LEU A 274 24.24 -2.10 -30.76
C LEU A 274 24.76 -2.02 -32.19
N PRO A 275 25.81 -2.79 -32.56
CA PRO A 275 26.35 -2.73 -33.90
C PRO A 275 25.16 -2.86 -34.85
N PRO A 276 25.05 -1.97 -35.86
CA PRO A 276 23.89 -1.93 -36.73
C PRO A 276 23.61 -3.35 -37.19
N PRO A 277 22.36 -3.83 -37.09
CA PRO A 277 22.03 -5.20 -37.44
C PRO A 277 22.62 -5.46 -38.83
N PRO A 278 23.37 -6.56 -39.02
CA PRO A 278 23.99 -6.84 -40.31
C PRO A 278 22.90 -6.74 -41.39
N PRO A 279 23.20 -6.13 -42.55
CA PRO A 279 22.23 -6.01 -43.63
C PRO A 279 21.62 -7.39 -43.87
N PRO A 280 20.29 -7.50 -44.03
CA PRO A 280 19.62 -8.79 -44.11
C PRO A 280 20.25 -9.60 -45.24
N SER A 281 21.02 -10.63 -44.87
CA SER A 281 21.49 -11.64 -45.81
C SER A 281 20.24 -12.24 -46.45
N ARG A 282 20.06 -11.97 -47.74
CA ARG A 282 18.94 -12.48 -48.55
C ARG A 282 19.01 -14.01 -48.53
N LEU A 283 18.34 -14.63 -47.57
CA LEU A 283 18.06 -16.06 -47.64
C LEU A 283 17.05 -16.29 -48.77
N PRO A 284 17.25 -17.33 -49.61
CA PRO A 284 16.29 -17.70 -50.64
C PRO A 284 14.92 -17.97 -50.00
N LEU A 285 13.90 -17.27 -50.51
CA LEU A 285 12.50 -17.50 -50.13
C LEU A 285 12.13 -18.97 -50.42
N PRO A 286 11.62 -19.72 -49.43
CA PRO A 286 11.02 -21.02 -49.69
C PRO A 286 9.74 -20.86 -50.52
N PRO A 287 9.42 -21.82 -51.41
CA PRO A 287 8.21 -21.78 -52.23
C PRO A 287 6.94 -21.83 -51.36
N PRO A 288 5.83 -21.23 -51.82
CA PRO A 288 4.58 -21.16 -51.08
C PRO A 288 3.99 -22.56 -50.85
N PRO A 289 3.47 -22.86 -49.64
CA PRO A 289 2.79 -24.11 -49.37
C PRO A 289 1.42 -24.16 -50.06
N SER A 290 1.16 -25.27 -50.76
CA SER A 290 -0.11 -25.59 -51.39
C SER A 290 -1.24 -25.72 -50.36
N THR A 291 -2.35 -25.06 -50.65
CA THR A 291 -3.59 -25.04 -49.88
C THR A 291 -4.33 -26.37 -50.00
N GLU A 292 -4.38 -27.17 -48.93
CA GLU A 292 -5.36 -28.26 -48.79
C GLU A 292 -6.54 -27.81 -47.90
N PRO A 293 -7.80 -28.10 -48.31
CA PRO A 293 -8.99 -27.78 -47.53
C PRO A 293 -9.21 -28.83 -46.42
N ARG A 294 -9.26 -28.38 -45.16
CA ARG A 294 -9.68 -29.22 -44.03
C ARG A 294 -11.21 -29.16 -43.86
N PRO A 295 -11.88 -30.30 -43.58
CA PRO A 295 -13.31 -30.35 -43.34
C PRO A 295 -13.66 -29.78 -41.96
N ALA A 296 -14.84 -29.16 -41.90
CA ALA A 296 -15.45 -28.60 -40.71
C ALA A 296 -15.99 -29.70 -39.80
N GLU A 297 -15.60 -29.68 -38.52
CA GLU A 297 -16.26 -30.46 -37.46
C GLU A 297 -16.52 -29.56 -36.23
N ASP A 298 -17.81 -29.28 -36.06
CA ASP A 298 -18.63 -29.42 -34.86
C ASP A 298 -18.14 -29.06 -33.45
N LEU A 299 -18.90 -28.11 -32.88
CA LEU A 299 -19.57 -28.17 -31.57
C LEU A 299 -18.72 -28.44 -30.31
N CYS A 300 -18.35 -27.36 -29.61
CA CYS A 300 -18.26 -27.38 -28.14
C CYS A 300 -18.86 -26.10 -27.52
N ARG A 301 -20.11 -26.27 -27.11
CA ARG A 301 -20.89 -25.63 -26.03
C ARG A 301 -20.14 -24.58 -25.16
N PRO A 302 -20.63 -23.34 -25.07
CA PRO A 302 -20.07 -22.34 -24.15
C PRO A 302 -20.41 -22.70 -22.69
N PRO A 303 -19.48 -22.49 -21.74
CA PRO A 303 -19.73 -22.71 -20.32
C PRO A 303 -20.74 -21.67 -19.80
N GLU A 304 -21.78 -22.15 -19.13
CA GLU A 304 -22.80 -21.33 -18.47
C GLU A 304 -22.12 -20.38 -17.48
N ALA A 305 -22.16 -19.09 -17.82
CA ALA A 305 -21.72 -17.99 -16.99
C ALA A 305 -22.54 -18.00 -15.69
N SER A 306 -21.87 -18.36 -14.59
CA SER A 306 -22.41 -18.12 -13.25
C SER A 306 -22.52 -16.61 -13.07
N ALA A 307 -23.73 -16.08 -13.24
CA ALA A 307 -24.06 -14.71 -12.94
C ALA A 307 -23.86 -14.48 -11.43
N GLY A 308 -22.62 -14.15 -11.05
CA GLY A 308 -22.31 -13.62 -9.74
C GLY A 308 -23.08 -12.31 -9.61
N ALA A 309 -24.18 -12.34 -8.85
CA ALA A 309 -24.93 -11.15 -8.50
C ALA A 309 -23.98 -10.20 -7.75
N GLU A 310 -23.44 -9.21 -8.47
CA GLU A 310 -22.77 -8.07 -7.88
C GLU A 310 -23.84 -7.34 -7.04
N GLY A 311 -23.81 -7.60 -5.73
CA GLY A 311 -24.71 -6.95 -4.80
C GLY A 311 -24.50 -5.43 -4.84
N PRO A 312 -25.54 -4.63 -4.56
CA PRO A 312 -25.46 -3.18 -4.60
C PRO A 312 -24.28 -2.67 -3.76
N VAL A 313 -23.46 -1.81 -4.36
CA VAL A 313 -22.40 -1.07 -3.66
C VAL A 313 -23.09 -0.15 -2.66
N LEU A 314 -22.82 -0.36 -1.37
CA LEU A 314 -23.38 0.50 -0.34
C LEU A 314 -22.48 1.71 -0.19
N ALA A 315 -23.00 2.87 -0.58
CA ALA A 315 -22.38 4.15 -0.27
C ALA A 315 -22.68 4.51 1.18
N CYS A 316 -21.66 4.97 1.90
CA CYS A 316 -21.76 5.46 3.27
C CYS A 316 -21.05 6.81 3.38
N ALA A 317 -21.25 7.49 4.50
CA ALA A 317 -20.42 8.62 4.89
C ALA A 317 -19.91 8.45 6.33
N LEU A 318 -18.69 8.92 6.57
CA LEU A 318 -18.21 9.21 7.91
C LEU A 318 -18.42 10.69 8.19
N VAL A 319 -19.14 10.98 9.25
CA VAL A 319 -19.42 12.35 9.70
C VAL A 319 -18.76 12.56 11.06
N CYS A 320 -17.91 13.57 11.16
CA CYS A 320 -17.40 14.03 12.44
C CYS A 320 -18.55 14.67 13.23
N THR A 321 -18.92 14.10 14.38
CA THR A 321 -20.02 14.59 15.24
C THR A 321 -19.52 15.31 16.48
N GLN A 322 -18.28 15.06 16.89
CA GLN A 322 -17.66 15.74 18.01
C GLN A 322 -16.16 15.87 17.78
N LEU A 323 -15.62 17.05 18.07
CA LEU A 323 -14.19 17.32 18.04
C LEU A 323 -13.82 18.12 19.28
N ARG A 324 -12.82 17.67 20.02
CA ARG A 324 -12.44 18.35 21.26
C ARG A 324 -11.62 19.59 20.96
N GLY A 325 -12.05 20.73 21.49
CA GLY A 325 -11.35 22.00 21.41
C GLY A 325 -11.65 22.82 20.16
N ARG A 326 -12.61 22.39 19.32
CA ARG A 326 -13.00 23.10 18.10
C ARG A 326 -14.49 22.93 17.83
N ASP A 327 -15.17 24.00 17.43
CA ASP A 327 -16.57 23.92 16.99
C ASP A 327 -16.62 23.38 15.55
N LEU A 328 -17.42 22.34 15.33
CA LEU A 328 -17.61 21.73 14.02
C LEU A 328 -18.39 22.64 13.06
N ARG A 329 -19.16 23.60 13.58
CA ARG A 329 -19.93 24.56 12.76
C ARG A 329 -19.03 25.56 12.03
N GLU A 330 -17.82 25.75 12.52
CA GLU A 330 -16.82 26.63 11.90
C GLU A 330 -16.05 25.93 10.77
N LEU A 331 -16.18 24.61 10.65
CA LEU A 331 -15.52 23.82 9.62
C LEU A 331 -16.42 23.69 8.38
N PRO A 332 -15.85 23.71 7.17
CA PRO A 332 -16.60 23.43 5.95
C PRO A 332 -17.16 21.99 5.99
N LEU A 333 -18.32 21.79 5.37
CA LEU A 333 -19.03 20.50 5.36
C LEU A 333 -18.15 19.38 4.81
N GLU A 334 -17.34 19.70 3.79
CA GLU A 334 -16.41 18.79 3.13
C GLU A 334 -15.25 18.37 4.04
N ALA A 335 -14.92 19.15 5.08
CA ALA A 335 -13.91 18.78 6.06
C ALA A 335 -14.48 17.90 7.18
N THR A 336 -15.78 18.00 7.46
CA THR A 336 -16.45 17.23 8.52
C THR A 336 -17.06 15.93 8.02
N ARG A 337 -17.18 15.75 6.70
CA ARG A 337 -17.80 14.58 6.06
C ARG A 337 -16.88 13.98 5.01
N VAL A 338 -16.73 12.65 5.04
CA VAL A 338 -16.09 11.91 3.95
C VAL A 338 -17.07 10.86 3.42
N GLU A 339 -17.40 10.98 2.14
CA GLU A 339 -18.18 10.00 1.40
C GLU A 339 -17.30 8.87 0.91
N MET A 340 -17.81 7.64 1.01
CA MET A 340 -17.00 6.45 0.73
C MET A 340 -17.86 5.34 0.13
N SER A 341 -17.36 4.76 -0.95
CA SER A 341 -17.85 3.51 -1.51
C SER A 341 -17.09 2.35 -0.88
N PHE A 342 -17.79 1.48 -0.14
CA PHE A 342 -17.18 0.27 0.40
C PHE A 342 -17.20 -0.86 -0.63
N ASP A 343 -16.05 -1.12 -1.26
CA ASP A 343 -15.88 -2.38 -2.00
C ASP A 343 -15.64 -3.55 -1.04
N ARG A 344 -14.80 -3.35 0.01
CA ARG A 344 -14.52 -4.36 1.04
C ARG A 344 -14.23 -3.79 2.42
N GLN A 345 -13.32 -2.82 2.51
CA GLN A 345 -12.82 -2.28 3.78
C GLN A 345 -12.38 -0.82 3.65
N LEU A 346 -12.40 -0.11 4.77
CA LEU A 346 -11.84 1.22 4.93
C LEU A 346 -10.89 1.23 6.11
N VAL A 347 -9.73 1.85 5.94
CA VAL A 347 -8.84 2.18 7.05
C VAL A 347 -8.92 3.67 7.32
N LEU A 348 -9.34 4.02 8.53
CA LEU A 348 -9.40 5.39 9.04
C LEU A 348 -8.22 5.65 9.97
N GLY A 349 -7.51 6.75 9.72
CA GLY A 349 -6.37 7.22 10.50
C GLY A 349 -5.75 8.44 9.82
N ARG A 350 -4.57 8.85 10.30
CA ARG A 350 -3.86 10.03 9.76
C ARG A 350 -3.49 9.93 8.27
N GLN A 351 -3.38 8.73 7.72
CA GLN A 351 -2.98 8.55 6.31
C GLN A 351 -4.14 8.29 5.36
N SER A 352 -5.32 7.98 5.90
CA SER A 352 -6.46 7.53 5.10
C SER A 352 -7.76 7.82 5.84
N PRO A 353 -8.72 8.51 5.23
CA PRO A 353 -8.58 9.30 4.00
C PRO A 353 -7.52 10.41 4.20
N ALA A 354 -6.66 10.62 3.20
CA ALA A 354 -5.56 11.58 3.33
C ALA A 354 -6.09 12.99 3.64
N GLY A 355 -5.65 13.56 4.76
CA GLY A 355 -6.01 14.92 5.15
C GLY A 355 -7.35 15.06 5.87
N PHE A 356 -8.14 14.01 6.04
CA PHE A 356 -9.41 14.11 6.78
C PHE A 356 -9.17 14.40 8.28
N ILE A 357 -8.40 13.56 8.95
CA ILE A 357 -8.11 13.73 10.38
C ILE A 357 -7.27 14.99 10.63
N GLU A 358 -6.29 15.25 9.77
CA GLU A 358 -5.45 16.45 9.83
C GLU A 358 -6.24 17.73 9.58
N GLY A 359 -7.25 17.69 8.70
CA GLY A 359 -8.12 18.82 8.43
C GLY A 359 -9.05 19.14 9.61
N LEU A 360 -9.47 18.11 10.35
CA LEU A 360 -10.27 18.27 11.57
C LEU A 360 -9.44 18.86 12.72
N LEU A 361 -8.31 18.22 13.04
CA LEU A 361 -7.52 18.55 14.22
C LEU A 361 -6.50 19.68 14.01
N ASP A 362 -6.19 20.08 12.78
CA ASP A 362 -4.99 20.84 12.38
C ASP A 362 -3.70 20.01 12.49
N LYS A 363 -2.72 20.33 11.62
CA LYS A 363 -1.46 19.55 11.49
C LYS A 363 -0.58 19.59 12.74
N ASP A 364 -0.64 20.68 13.49
CA ASP A 364 0.23 20.95 14.64
C ASP A 364 -0.45 20.64 15.99
N HIS A 365 -1.63 20.03 15.97
CA HIS A 365 -2.39 19.77 17.18
C HIS A 365 -1.69 18.70 18.04
N PRO A 366 -1.41 18.97 19.33
CA PRO A 366 -0.61 18.09 20.18
C PRO A 366 -1.21 16.69 20.30
N ARG A 367 -2.54 16.61 20.26
CA ARG A 367 -3.29 15.36 20.36
C ARG A 367 -3.39 14.55 19.07
N LEU A 368 -2.90 15.07 17.94
CA LEU A 368 -2.82 14.31 16.68
C LEU A 368 -1.89 13.08 16.85
N SER A 369 -0.95 13.15 17.78
CA SER A 369 -0.08 12.02 18.17
C SER A 369 -0.85 10.81 18.73
N TYR A 370 -2.06 11.01 19.28
CA TYR A 370 -2.92 9.92 19.77
C TYR A 370 -3.68 9.22 18.63
N ILE A 371 -3.66 9.75 17.41
CA ILE A 371 -4.25 9.08 16.26
C ILE A 371 -3.15 8.43 15.42
N SER A 372 -3.16 7.09 15.36
CA SER A 372 -2.24 6.35 14.49
C SER A 372 -2.46 6.63 13.01
N ARG A 373 -1.45 6.35 12.19
CA ARG A 373 -1.52 6.40 10.71
C ARG A 373 -2.63 5.54 10.13
N SER A 374 -2.75 4.33 10.68
CA SER A 374 -3.86 3.39 10.47
C SER A 374 -4.42 3.11 11.85
N HIS A 375 -5.59 3.67 12.17
CA HIS A 375 -6.11 3.64 13.53
C HIS A 375 -7.23 2.64 13.69
N VAL A 376 -8.25 2.72 12.84
CA VAL A 376 -9.40 1.83 12.87
C VAL A 376 -9.68 1.33 11.46
N GLN A 377 -10.04 0.05 11.35
CA GLN A 377 -10.49 -0.58 10.13
C GLN A 377 -11.98 -0.82 10.23
N ILE A 378 -12.72 -0.49 9.18
CA ILE A 378 -14.15 -0.70 9.07
C ILE A 378 -14.36 -1.61 7.85
N ALA A 379 -14.80 -2.83 8.08
CA ALA A 379 -15.08 -3.81 7.03
C ALA A 379 -16.57 -4.11 6.98
N ARG A 380 -17.12 -4.30 5.78
CA ARG A 380 -18.53 -4.71 5.65
C ARG A 380 -18.66 -6.17 6.07
N LEU A 381 -19.56 -6.46 6.99
CA LEU A 381 -19.88 -7.85 7.35
C LEU A 381 -20.87 -8.41 6.32
N ASP A 382 -20.56 -9.57 5.74
CA ASP A 382 -21.22 -10.20 4.59
C ASP A 382 -22.72 -9.93 4.40
N ARG A 383 -23.13 -9.75 3.13
CA ARG A 383 -24.49 -9.75 2.54
C ARG A 383 -25.61 -8.96 3.25
N ARG A 384 -25.41 -8.45 4.46
CA ARG A 384 -26.39 -7.68 5.22
C ARG A 384 -26.06 -6.20 5.07
N PRO A 385 -26.91 -5.43 4.36
CA PRO A 385 -26.70 -4.00 4.30
C PRO A 385 -26.77 -3.40 5.71
N GLY A 386 -25.85 -2.51 6.03
CA GLY A 386 -25.84 -1.80 7.32
C GLY A 386 -25.00 -2.41 8.42
N LEU A 387 -24.51 -3.66 8.30
CA LEU A 387 -23.63 -4.26 9.31
C LEU A 387 -22.14 -4.11 8.95
N PHE A 388 -21.37 -3.67 9.94
CA PHE A 388 -19.93 -3.42 9.81
C PHE A 388 -19.17 -4.04 10.98
N GLU A 389 -18.01 -4.59 10.68
CA GLU A 389 -17.00 -4.94 11.68
C GLU A 389 -16.01 -3.79 11.80
N VAL A 390 -15.81 -3.32 13.03
CA VAL A 390 -14.89 -2.24 13.37
C VAL A 390 -13.76 -2.83 14.20
N THR A 391 -12.55 -2.77 13.65
CA THR A 391 -11.33 -3.34 14.26
C THR A 391 -10.35 -2.23 14.61
N ASN A 392 -9.91 -2.18 15.87
CA ASN A 392 -8.88 -1.23 16.29
C ASN A 392 -7.49 -1.72 15.86
N LEU A 393 -6.79 -0.96 15.02
CA LEU A 393 -5.42 -1.25 14.57
C LEU A 393 -4.35 -0.56 15.44
N SER A 394 -4.78 0.39 16.25
CA SER A 394 -3.95 1.32 17.01
C SER A 394 -3.63 0.80 18.42
N GLY A 395 -2.54 1.30 19.01
CA GLY A 395 -2.24 1.06 20.43
C GLY A 395 -3.12 1.89 21.38
N ASN A 396 -3.70 2.98 20.88
CA ASN A 396 -4.64 3.81 21.64
C ASN A 396 -6.06 3.21 21.52
N PRO A 397 -6.80 3.11 22.63
CA PRO A 397 -8.13 2.52 22.62
C PRO A 397 -9.12 3.42 21.87
N ILE A 398 -10.12 2.77 21.27
CA ILE A 398 -11.30 3.43 20.69
C ILE A 398 -12.54 2.98 21.44
N MET A 399 -13.60 3.79 21.41
CA MET A 399 -14.90 3.43 21.98
C MET A 399 -15.91 3.21 20.86
N LEU A 400 -16.54 2.04 20.85
CA LEU A 400 -17.59 1.65 19.91
C LEU A 400 -18.91 1.49 20.70
N GLY A 401 -19.75 2.51 20.65
CA GLY A 401 -20.91 2.62 21.54
C GLY A 401 -20.48 2.71 23.01
N LYS A 402 -20.81 1.69 23.82
CA LYS A 402 -20.43 1.59 25.24
C LYS A 402 -19.20 0.72 25.50
N ARG A 403 -18.65 0.09 24.45
CA ARG A 403 -17.54 -0.86 24.56
C ARG A 403 -16.23 -0.18 24.15
N THR A 404 -15.22 -0.30 24.98
CA THR A 404 -13.85 0.11 24.61
C THR A 404 -13.17 -1.05 23.92
N LEU A 405 -12.54 -0.78 22.77
CA LEU A 405 -11.77 -1.75 21.99
C LEU A 405 -10.27 -1.46 22.14
N GLY A 406 -9.53 -2.44 22.68
CA GLY A 406 -8.07 -2.44 22.72
C GLY A 406 -7.46 -2.71 21.34
N LYS A 407 -6.12 -2.71 21.27
CA LYS A 407 -5.40 -3.02 20.02
C LYS A 407 -5.80 -4.41 19.50
N THR A 408 -6.07 -4.50 18.20
CA THR A 408 -6.55 -5.71 17.48
C THR A 408 -7.93 -6.23 17.87
N GLU A 409 -8.63 -5.58 18.81
CA GLU A 409 -9.99 -5.98 19.15
C GLU A 409 -10.98 -5.47 18.09
N ALA A 410 -12.01 -6.28 17.86
CA ALA A 410 -13.08 -5.99 16.91
C ALA A 410 -14.46 -5.97 17.60
N GLY A 411 -15.38 -5.21 17.00
CA GLY A 411 -16.78 -5.18 17.36
C GLY A 411 -17.66 -4.98 16.13
N VAL A 412 -18.83 -5.61 16.15
CA VAL A 412 -19.82 -5.46 15.07
C VAL A 412 -20.80 -4.36 15.44
N VAL A 413 -21.11 -3.50 14.47
CA VAL A 413 -22.09 -2.42 14.60
C VAL A 413 -23.03 -2.39 13.41
N GLU A 414 -24.22 -1.86 13.66
CA GLU A 414 -25.23 -1.57 12.64
C GLU A 414 -25.29 -0.05 12.43
N MET A 415 -25.43 0.41 11.19
CA MET A 415 -25.59 1.83 10.89
C MET A 415 -26.96 2.35 11.36
N PRO A 416 -27.04 3.58 11.91
CA PRO A 416 -25.92 4.48 12.18
C PRO A 416 -25.10 4.05 13.41
N ALA A 417 -23.77 4.12 13.30
CA ALA A 417 -22.86 3.70 14.36
C ALA A 417 -21.87 4.80 14.72
N VAL A 418 -21.43 4.86 15.98
CA VAL A 418 -20.52 5.89 16.47
C VAL A 418 -19.21 5.28 16.96
N VAL A 419 -18.09 5.82 16.45
CA VAL A 419 -16.72 5.45 16.84
C VAL A 419 -16.06 6.67 17.47
N SER A 420 -15.59 6.54 18.71
CA SER A 420 -14.92 7.61 19.44
C SER A 420 -13.45 7.30 19.63
N PHE A 421 -12.57 8.23 19.26
CA PHE A 421 -11.14 8.18 19.49
C PHE A 421 -10.83 8.76 20.85
N LEU A 422 -10.12 8.01 21.69
CA LEU A 422 -9.83 8.40 23.06
C LEU A 422 -8.41 8.98 23.17
N ALA A 423 -8.27 10.00 24.00
CA ALA A 423 -7.00 10.53 24.44
C ALA A 423 -6.96 10.59 25.97
N PRO A 424 -5.77 10.55 26.60
CA PRO A 424 -5.64 10.82 28.02
C PRO A 424 -6.27 12.18 28.38
N ALA A 425 -6.98 12.25 29.50
CA ALA A 425 -7.55 13.50 29.98
C ALA A 425 -6.44 14.52 30.28
N GLU A 426 -6.62 15.76 29.84
CA GLU A 426 -5.70 16.84 30.13
C GLU A 426 -5.76 17.19 31.62
N GLY A 427 -4.59 17.21 32.29
CA GLY A 427 -4.48 17.55 33.70
C GLY A 427 -4.64 16.39 34.68
N GLY A 428 -4.81 15.16 34.22
CA GLY A 428 -4.75 13.99 35.09
C GLY A 428 -3.31 13.74 35.57
N CYS A 429 -3.08 13.75 36.89
CA CYS A 429 -1.83 13.23 37.43
C CYS A 429 -1.63 11.80 36.90
N PRO A 430 -0.44 11.42 36.41
CA PRO A 430 -0.14 10.08 35.90
C PRO A 430 -0.06 9.08 37.06
N GLY A 431 -1.22 8.81 37.67
CA GLY A 431 -1.43 7.76 38.65
C GLY A 431 -1.87 6.49 37.92
N PRO A 432 -1.34 5.31 38.28
CA PRO A 432 -1.55 4.06 37.54
C PRO A 432 -2.99 3.52 37.54
N LEU A 433 -3.95 4.19 38.20
CA LEU A 433 -5.31 3.67 38.39
C LEU A 433 -6.45 4.68 38.17
N ALA A 434 -6.17 5.93 37.79
CA ALA A 434 -7.20 6.98 37.64
C ALA A 434 -6.99 7.88 36.42
N GLY A 435 -6.33 7.37 35.37
CA GLY A 435 -6.22 8.09 34.11
C GLY A 435 -7.57 8.12 33.39
N GLY A 436 -8.34 9.19 33.62
CA GLY A 436 -9.53 9.47 32.82
C GLY A 436 -9.17 9.50 31.34
N GLN A 437 -10.01 8.90 30.50
CA GLN A 437 -9.93 9.02 29.05
C GLN A 437 -11.00 9.99 28.60
N ASP A 438 -10.62 10.92 27.74
CA ASP A 438 -11.55 11.86 27.14
C ASP A 438 -11.71 11.55 25.65
N VAL A 439 -12.90 11.82 25.12
CA VAL A 439 -13.15 11.75 23.68
C VAL A 439 -12.42 12.90 23.00
N LEU A 440 -11.49 12.55 22.11
CA LEU A 440 -10.76 13.50 21.26
C LEU A 440 -11.56 13.86 20.02
N LEU A 441 -12.07 12.83 19.35
CA LEU A 441 -12.76 12.90 18.06
C LEU A 441 -13.85 11.82 18.05
N GLN A 442 -15.02 12.14 17.55
CA GLN A 442 -16.12 11.20 17.35
C GLN A 442 -16.57 11.24 15.91
N VAL A 443 -16.62 10.07 15.27
CA VAL A 443 -17.12 9.89 13.91
C VAL A 443 -18.32 8.97 13.91
N ARG A 444 -19.34 9.33 13.13
CA ARG A 444 -20.57 8.56 12.93
C ARG A 444 -20.56 7.98 11.51
N LEU A 445 -20.77 6.67 11.41
CA LEU A 445 -21.09 6.01 10.14
C LEU A 445 -22.56 6.25 9.84
N GLU A 446 -22.83 6.80 8.67
CA GLU A 446 -24.16 7.03 8.15
C GLU A 446 -24.32 6.38 6.78
N PRO A 447 -25.55 5.96 6.40
CA PRO A 447 -25.84 5.71 5.00
C PRO A 447 -25.55 6.98 4.19
N ALA A 448 -24.92 6.84 3.02
CA ALA A 448 -24.82 7.98 2.12
C ALA A 448 -26.25 8.37 1.77
N SER A 449 -26.62 9.60 2.09
CA SER A 449 -27.85 10.20 1.63
C SER A 449 -27.84 10.07 0.11
N SER A 450 -28.62 9.12 -0.43
CA SER A 450 -28.92 9.11 -1.86
C SER A 450 -29.49 10.49 -2.11
N GLY A 451 -28.78 11.35 -2.85
CA GLY A 451 -29.17 12.74 -3.13
C GLY A 451 -30.47 12.81 -3.92
N ALA A 452 -31.57 12.42 -3.28
CA ALA A 452 -32.93 12.67 -3.67
C ALA A 452 -33.34 13.97 -2.98
N GLU A 453 -32.68 15.06 -3.38
CA GLU A 453 -33.23 16.42 -3.33
C GLU A 453 -33.37 16.92 -4.76
#